data_AF-A0A838SU07-F1
#
_entry.id   AF-A0A838SU07-F1
#
_cell.length_a   1.000
_cell.length_b   1.000
_cell.length_c   1.000
_cell.angle_alpha   90.00
_cell.angle_beta   90.00
_cell.angle_gamma   90.00
#
_symmetry.space_group_name_H-M   'P 1'
#
loop_
_entity.id
_entity.type
_entity.pdbx_description
1 polymer ?
#
loop_
_entity_poly.entity_id
_entity_poly.type
_entity_poly.pdbx_seq_one_letter_code
_entity_poly.pdbx_strand_id
1 'polypeptide(L)'
;MDPDDPQERFLSALAEAAGTPPFGPDEAAAVLDLARVTAHRTQRRFAPLTTYALGLAIGATDAPADALGRVARIREVIGIVERLDAS
;
A
#
# COMPACT_ATOMS: atom_id res chain seq x y z
N MET A 1 -11.03 -0.17 17.14
CA MET A 1 -10.56 -1.30 16.34
C MET A 1 -11.44 -2.48 16.71
N ASP A 2 -12.09 -3.09 15.73
CA ASP A 2 -12.95 -4.26 15.96
C ASP A 2 -12.09 -5.51 15.70
N PRO A 3 -11.65 -6.24 16.75
CA PRO A 3 -10.79 -7.41 16.59
C PRO A 3 -11.47 -8.55 15.80
N ASP A 4 -12.78 -8.47 15.55
CA ASP A 4 -13.52 -9.44 14.78
C ASP A 4 -13.59 -9.13 13.27
N ASP A 5 -13.05 -8.00 12.80
CA ASP A 5 -13.03 -7.64 11.37
C ASP A 5 -12.35 -8.76 10.54
N PRO A 6 -13.08 -9.43 9.63
CA PRO A 6 -12.54 -10.50 8.80
C PRO A 6 -11.33 -10.07 7.96
N GLN A 7 -11.31 -8.82 7.49
CA GLN A 7 -10.20 -8.29 6.70
C GLN A 7 -8.95 -8.16 7.58
N GLU A 8 -9.07 -7.61 8.78
CA GLU A 8 -7.95 -7.41 9.71
C GLU A 8 -7.34 -8.75 10.14
N ARG A 9 -8.18 -9.74 10.42
CA ARG A 9 -7.73 -11.10 10.75
C ARG A 9 -6.98 -11.76 9.59
N PHE A 10 -7.51 -11.64 8.37
CA PHE A 10 -6.84 -12.18 7.19
C PHE A 10 -5.48 -11.52 6.95
N LEU A 11 -5.40 -10.20 7.04
CA LEU A 11 -4.17 -9.44 6.81
C LEU A 11 -3.11 -9.74 7.88
N SER A 12 -3.51 -9.89 9.14
CA SER A 12 -2.61 -10.28 10.23
C SER A 12 -2.03 -11.68 10.02
N ALA A 13 -2.88 -12.66 9.68
CA ALA A 13 -2.43 -14.02 9.38
C ALA A 13 -1.50 -14.08 8.16
N LEU A 14 -1.78 -13.27 7.13
CA LEU A 14 -0.91 -13.16 5.95
C LEU A 14 0.45 -12.55 6.32
N ALA A 15 0.48 -11.50 7.13
CA ALA A 15 1.72 -10.86 7.56
C ALA A 15 2.61 -11.82 8.35
N GLU A 16 2.00 -12.59 9.26
CA GLU A 16 2.69 -13.65 10.01
C GLU A 16 3.27 -14.71 9.07
N ALA A 17 2.45 -15.25 8.15
CA ALA A 17 2.89 -16.27 7.20
C ALA A 17 3.99 -15.78 6.24
N ALA A 18 3.98 -14.50 5.88
CA ALA A 18 4.96 -13.88 5.00
C ALA A 18 6.22 -13.39 5.72
N GLY A 19 6.26 -13.40 7.06
CA GLY A 19 7.36 -12.86 7.86
C GLY A 19 7.50 -11.33 7.74
N THR A 20 6.41 -10.62 7.46
CA THR A 20 6.39 -9.16 7.34
C THR A 20 5.76 -8.51 8.57
N PRO A 21 6.09 -7.25 8.89
CA PRO A 21 5.36 -6.52 9.91
C PRO A 21 3.86 -6.47 9.58
N PRO A 22 2.97 -6.61 10.59
CA PRO A 22 1.56 -6.35 10.37
C PRO A 22 1.35 -4.89 9.96
N PHE A 23 0.28 -4.64 9.21
CA PHE A 23 -0.10 -3.30 8.80
C PHE A 23 -1.54 -2.99 9.21
N GLY A 24 -1.76 -1.73 9.58
CA GLY A 24 -3.02 -1.26 10.14
C GLY A 24 -4.02 -0.75 9.09
N PRO A 25 -5.21 -0.31 9.54
CA PRO A 25 -6.27 0.19 8.67
C PRO A 25 -5.85 1.42 7.84
N ASP A 26 -5.02 2.31 8.39
CA ASP A 26 -4.56 3.50 7.67
C ASP A 26 -3.64 3.15 6.49
N GLU A 27 -2.80 2.14 6.67
CA GLU A 27 -1.93 1.60 5.61
C GLU A 27 -2.76 0.90 4.55
N ALA A 28 -3.73 0.07 4.97
CA ALA A 28 -4.66 -0.59 4.05
C ALA A 28 -5.44 0.44 3.22
N ALA A 29 -5.97 1.49 3.85
CA ALA A 29 -6.67 2.57 3.18
C ALA A 29 -5.76 3.28 2.16
N ALA A 30 -4.52 3.60 2.53
CA ALA A 30 -3.57 4.25 1.63
C ALA A 30 -3.21 3.37 0.42
N VAL A 31 -3.03 2.05 0.59
CA VAL A 31 -2.78 1.11 -0.51
C VAL A 31 -3.99 1.01 -1.44
N LEU A 32 -5.21 0.94 -0.88
CA LEU A 32 -6.43 0.91 -1.67
C LEU A 32 -6.66 2.22 -2.43
N ASP A 33 -6.27 3.35 -1.84
CA ASP A 33 -6.29 4.65 -2.53
C ASP A 33 -5.32 4.67 -3.71
N LEU A 34 -4.09 4.17 -3.54
CA LEU A 34 -3.13 4.04 -4.63
C LEU A 34 -3.68 3.16 -5.75
N ALA A 35 -4.24 1.99 -5.41
CA ALA A 35 -4.87 1.10 -6.37
C ALA A 35 -6.02 1.81 -7.12
N ARG A 36 -6.84 2.59 -6.42
CA ARG A 36 -7.96 3.35 -7.01
C ARG A 36 -7.47 4.42 -7.98
N VAL A 37 -6.49 5.22 -7.59
CA VAL A 37 -5.91 6.29 -8.43
C VAL A 37 -5.28 5.69 -9.69
N THR A 38 -4.54 4.60 -9.53
CA THR A 38 -3.93 3.88 -10.66
C THR A 38 -4.99 3.26 -11.58
N ALA A 39 -6.05 2.67 -11.02
CA ALA A 39 -7.11 2.03 -11.78
C ALA A 39 -7.98 3.02 -12.58
N HIS A 40 -8.04 4.29 -12.17
CA HIS A 40 -8.77 5.32 -12.91
C HIS A 40 -8.08 5.71 -14.22
N ARG A 41 -6.78 5.45 -14.38
CA ARG A 41 -5.97 6.22 -15.33
C ARG A 41 -5.41 5.49 -16.53
N THR A 42 -5.08 4.21 -16.49
CA THR A 42 -4.83 3.47 -17.75
C THR A 42 -4.84 1.98 -17.46
N GLN A 43 -5.79 1.24 -18.04
CA GLN A 43 -5.97 -0.22 -17.89
C GLN A 43 -5.96 -0.74 -16.43
N ARG A 44 -7.09 -1.25 -15.91
CA ARG A 44 -7.22 -1.95 -14.59
C ARG A 44 -6.05 -2.88 -14.22
N ARG A 45 -5.31 -3.40 -15.21
CA ARG A 45 -4.08 -4.19 -15.07
C ARG A 45 -2.93 -3.47 -14.36
N PHE A 46 -2.88 -2.14 -14.34
CA PHE A 46 -1.76 -1.40 -13.74
C PHE A 46 -1.86 -1.25 -12.22
N ALA A 47 -3.06 -1.38 -11.63
CA ALA A 47 -3.23 -1.26 -10.18
C ALA A 47 -2.40 -2.32 -9.41
N PRO A 48 -2.46 -3.62 -9.73
CA PRO A 48 -1.61 -4.63 -9.07
C PRO A 48 -0.11 -4.41 -9.32
N LEU A 49 0.28 -3.95 -10.51
CA LEU A 49 1.69 -3.69 -10.84
C LEU A 49 2.23 -2.50 -10.05
N THR A 50 1.41 -1.48 -9.85
CA THR A 50 1.79 -0.27 -9.11
C THR A 50 1.87 -0.54 -7.61
N THR A 51 0.95 -1.32 -7.05
CA THR A 51 1.04 -1.75 -5.64
C THR A 51 2.23 -2.69 -5.40
N TYR A 52 2.56 -3.54 -6.37
CA TYR A 52 3.78 -4.35 -6.32
C TYR A 52 5.05 -3.48 -6.34
N ALA A 53 5.14 -2.52 -7.26
CA ALA A 53 6.28 -1.60 -7.36
C ALA A 53 6.45 -0.74 -6.09
N LEU A 54 5.35 -0.30 -5.48
CA LEU A 54 5.36 0.34 -4.16
C LEU A 54 6.00 -0.56 -3.10
N GLY A 55 5.62 -1.83 -3.04
CA GLY A 55 6.19 -2.81 -2.11
C GLY A 55 7.70 -2.94 -2.26
N LEU A 56 8.20 -3.00 -3.50
CA LEU A 56 9.64 -2.99 -3.78
C LEU A 56 10.31 -1.70 -3.28
N ALA A 57 9.69 -0.54 -3.50
CA ALA A 57 10.25 0.75 -3.10
C ALA A 57 10.32 0.92 -1.58
N ILE A 58 9.32 0.40 -0.84
CA ILE A 58 9.32 0.40 0.63
C ILE A 58 10.33 -0.63 1.17
N GLY A 59 10.43 -1.80 0.56
CA GLY A 59 11.36 -2.85 0.99
C GLY A 59 12.83 -2.54 0.73
N ALA A 60 13.13 -1.62 -0.20
CA ALA A 60 14.49 -1.22 -0.54
C ALA A 60 15.14 -0.21 0.43
N THR A 61 14.38 0.36 1.38
CA THR A 61 14.95 1.26 2.38
C THR A 61 15.52 0.47 3.57
N ASP A 62 16.79 0.69 3.90
CA ASP A 62 17.49 0.07 5.05
C ASP A 62 16.91 0.46 6.42
N ALA A 63 15.99 1.43 6.46
CA ALA A 63 15.33 1.86 7.69
C ALA A 63 13.97 1.14 7.84
N PRO A 64 13.65 0.60 9.04
CA PRO A 64 12.29 0.17 9.33
C PRO A 64 11.39 1.41 9.36
N ALA A 65 10.63 1.63 8.28
CA ALA A 65 9.55 2.60 8.31
C ALA A 65 8.48 2.10 9.28
N ASP A 66 8.21 2.88 10.33
CA ASP A 66 7.03 2.66 11.17
C ASP A 66 5.75 2.83 10.34
N ALA A 67 4.60 2.49 10.93
CA ALA A 67 3.33 2.56 10.21
C ALA A 67 3.09 3.96 9.59
N LEU A 68 3.44 5.02 10.32
CA LEU A 68 3.30 6.40 9.86
C LEU A 68 4.20 6.70 8.65
N GLY A 69 5.46 6.29 8.70
CA GLY A 69 6.42 6.44 7.61
C GLY A 69 6.00 5.67 6.36
N ARG A 70 5.45 4.46 6.53
CA ARG A 70 4.90 3.69 5.41
C ARG A 70 3.69 4.38 4.78
N VAL A 71 2.74 4.88 5.58
CA VAL A 71 1.60 5.67 5.07
C VAL A 71 2.08 6.91 4.31
N ALA A 72 3.02 7.67 4.88
CA ALA A 72 3.56 8.87 4.24
C ALA A 72 4.19 8.55 2.88
N ARG A 73 4.96 7.47 2.79
CA ARG A 73 5.56 7.01 1.54
C ARG A 73 4.52 6.60 0.50
N ILE A 74 3.45 5.90 0.90
CA ILE A 74 2.36 5.53 0.00
C ILE A 74 1.67 6.79 -0.56
N ARG A 75 1.43 7.79 0.29
CA ARG A 75 0.82 9.08 -0.12
C ARG A 75 1.72 9.86 -1.08
N GLU A 76 3.03 9.84 -0.88
CA GLU A 76 3.99 10.42 -1.81
C GLU A 76 3.91 9.77 -3.20
N VAL A 77 3.84 8.43 -3.25
CA VAL A 77 3.71 7.66 -4.49
C VAL A 77 2.40 7.97 -5.21
N ILE A 78 1.28 8.13 -4.48
CA ILE A 78 0.02 8.60 -5.07
C ILE A 78 0.23 9.93 -5.80
N GLY A 79 0.89 10.91 -5.17
CA GLY A 79 1.18 12.19 -5.81
C GLY A 79 2.10 12.07 -7.04
N ILE A 80 3.03 11.11 -7.07
CA ILE A 80 3.84 10.80 -8.26
C ILE A 80 2.96 10.28 -9.39
N VAL A 81 2.12 9.28 -9.12
CA VAL A 81 1.19 8.69 -10.10
C VAL A 81 0.25 9.75 -10.67
N GLU A 82 -0.25 10.65 -9.81
CA GLU A 82 -1.15 11.71 -10.25
C GLU A 82 -0.49 12.73 -11.19
N ARG A 83 0.78 13.06 -10.95
CA ARG A 83 1.57 13.95 -11.84
C ARG A 83 1.90 13.30 -13.17
N LEU A 84 2.23 12.00 -13.15
CA LEU A 84 2.52 11.25 -14.37
C LEU A 84 1.31 11.17 -15.29
N ASP A 85 0.09 11.18 -14.77
CA ASP A 85 -1.13 11.22 -15.59
C ASP A 85 -1.48 12.62 -16.12
N ALA A 86 -1.03 13.67 -15.44
CA ALA A 86 -1.27 15.05 -15.89
C ALA A 86 -0.31 15.50 -17.01
N SER A 87 0.65 14.65 -17.40
CA SER A 87 1.72 14.91 -18.37
C SER A 87 1.47 14.20 -19.69
#